data_AF-A0A2K3TJV7-F1
#
_entry.id   AF-A0A2K3TJV7-F1
#
_cell.length_a   1.000
_cell.length_b   1.000
_cell.length_c   1.000
_cell.angle_alpha   90.00
_cell.angle_beta   90.00
_cell.angle_gamma   90.00
#
_symmetry.space_group_name_H-M   'P 1'
#
loop_
_entity.id
_entity.type
_entity.pdbx_description
1 polymer ?
#
loop_
_entity_poly.entity_id
_entity_poly.type
_entity_poly.pdbx_seq_one_letter_code
_entity_poly.pdbx_strand_id
1 'polypeptide(L)'
;DPESYGREIFEACIRGDAGPVGEYRANDDMAVEEARRMKNAEINAWRDAMEASGYVFEHRGRKWDYGKEAMTRLGMSASAARGGVLPEGFFWTDAENNDVPMTADELISLSDAAGKAMFRKGLEIHIRQREMKKAIAELSDSETILAYRVGW
;
A
#
# COMPACT_ATOMS: atom_id res chain seq x y z
N ASP A 1 18.17 20.76 -39.53
CA ASP A 1 17.57 20.34 -40.79
C ASP A 1 17.40 18.82 -40.77
N PRO A 2 16.23 18.33 -40.34
CA PRO A 2 15.94 16.89 -40.23
C PRO A 2 15.82 16.18 -41.60
N GLU A 3 15.85 16.91 -42.71
CA GLU A 3 15.65 16.32 -44.05
C GLU A 3 16.88 15.60 -44.62
N SER A 4 18.09 16.04 -44.27
CA SER A 4 19.33 15.45 -44.78
C SER A 4 19.56 14.06 -44.18
N TYR A 5 19.37 13.93 -42.87
CA TYR A 5 19.51 12.67 -42.15
C TYR A 5 18.47 11.63 -42.57
N GLY A 6 17.23 12.06 -42.84
CA GLY A 6 16.14 11.17 -43.28
C GLY A 6 16.39 10.54 -44.66
N ARG A 7 16.94 11.29 -45.61
CA ARG A 7 17.28 10.77 -46.95
C ARG A 7 18.41 9.74 -46.88
N GLU A 8 19.42 10.01 -46.08
CA GLU A 8 20.59 9.12 -45.94
C GLU A 8 20.20 7.76 -45.36
N ILE A 9 19.30 7.75 -44.37
CA ILE A 9 18.72 6.52 -43.80
C ILE A 9 17.90 5.76 -44.86
N PHE A 10 17.04 6.46 -45.59
CA PHE A 10 16.20 5.85 -46.61
C PHE A 10 17.02 5.19 -47.72
N GLU A 11 18.08 5.86 -48.20
CA GLU A 11 18.99 5.29 -49.19
C GLU A 11 19.76 4.07 -48.66
N ALA A 12 20.18 4.09 -47.39
CA ALA A 12 20.83 2.94 -46.75
C ALA A 12 19.88 1.72 -46.66
N CYS A 13 18.59 1.95 -46.38
CA CYS A 13 17.58 0.90 -46.42
C CYS A 13 17.41 0.32 -47.84
N ILE A 14 17.40 1.16 -48.88
CA ILE A 14 17.29 0.70 -50.28
C ILE A 14 18.50 -0.15 -50.69
N ARG A 15 19.71 0.22 -50.25
CA ARG A 15 20.94 -0.54 -50.55
C ARG A 15 21.01 -1.90 -49.84
N GLY A 16 20.13 -2.14 -48.87
CA GLY A 16 20.15 -3.36 -48.05
C GLY A 16 21.23 -3.35 -46.98
N ASP A 17 21.85 -2.19 -46.70
CA ASP A 17 22.89 -2.03 -45.68
C ASP A 17 22.36 -2.38 -44.27
N ALA A 18 21.04 -2.29 -44.08
CA ALA A 18 20.33 -2.62 -42.85
C ALA A 18 20.08 -4.13 -42.64
N GLY A 19 20.44 -4.99 -43.60
CA GLY A 19 20.15 -6.42 -43.55
C GLY A 19 18.73 -6.79 -43.98
N PRO A 20 18.33 -8.07 -43.90
CA PRO A 20 17.00 -8.52 -44.30
C PRO A 20 15.91 -7.89 -43.41
N VAL A 21 14.77 -7.54 -44.02
CA VAL A 21 13.57 -7.12 -43.28
C VAL A 21 13.07 -8.33 -42.48
N GLY A 22 13.43 -8.38 -41.19
CA GLY A 22 12.80 -9.27 -40.23
C GLY A 22 11.39 -8.80 -39.89
N GLU A 23 10.59 -9.69 -39.31
CA GLU A 23 9.32 -9.27 -38.67
C GLU A 23 9.59 -8.14 -37.68
N TYR A 24 8.83 -7.06 -37.80
CA TYR A 24 8.79 -6.02 -36.78
C TYR A 24 8.15 -6.61 -35.51
N ARG A 25 8.97 -7.04 -34.55
CA ARG A 25 8.50 -7.38 -33.20
C ARG A 25 8.36 -6.09 -32.42
N ALA A 26 7.16 -5.52 -32.51
CA ALA A 26 6.75 -4.34 -31.77
C ALA A 26 6.71 -4.65 -30.27
N ASN A 27 7.84 -4.69 -29.55
CA ASN A 27 7.83 -4.75 -28.08
C ASN A 27 6.95 -5.88 -27.48
N ASP A 28 6.94 -7.08 -28.06
CA ASP A 28 6.15 -8.20 -27.50
C ASP A 28 6.67 -8.70 -26.15
N ASP A 29 7.87 -8.31 -25.73
CA ASP A 29 8.41 -8.65 -24.42
C ASP A 29 8.81 -7.39 -23.66
N MET A 30 7.87 -6.80 -22.89
CA MET A 30 8.32 -6.09 -21.69
C MET A 30 9.23 -7.07 -20.95
N ALA A 31 10.51 -6.70 -20.76
CA ALA A 31 11.44 -7.56 -20.06
C ALA A 31 10.80 -7.99 -18.74
N VAL A 32 10.86 -9.29 -18.42
CA VAL A 32 10.25 -9.85 -17.21
C VAL A 32 10.62 -9.03 -15.96
N GLU A 33 11.86 -8.52 -15.90
CA GLU A 33 12.32 -7.63 -14.82
C GLU A 33 11.60 -6.28 -14.79
N GLU A 34 11.29 -5.69 -15.95
CA GLU A 34 10.51 -4.45 -16.03
C GLU A 34 9.07 -4.68 -15.54
N ALA A 35 8.45 -5.78 -15.97
CA ALA A 35 7.12 -6.17 -15.49
C ALA A 35 7.11 -6.37 -13.96
N ARG A 36 8.14 -7.04 -13.41
CA ARG A 36 8.31 -7.19 -11.96
C ARG A 36 8.51 -5.85 -11.28
N ARG A 37 9.30 -4.93 -11.86
CA ARG A 37 9.52 -3.59 -11.29
C ARG A 37 8.19 -2.83 -11.17
N MET A 38 7.40 -2.81 -12.24
CA MET A 38 6.10 -2.16 -12.27
C MET A 38 5.14 -2.78 -11.24
N LYS A 39 5.03 -4.11 -11.22
CA LYS A 39 4.14 -4.80 -10.28
C LYS A 39 4.58 -4.67 -8.83
N ASN A 40 5.89 -4.63 -8.55
CA ASN A 40 6.42 -4.32 -7.22
C ASN A 40 6.06 -2.90 -6.78
N ALA A 41 6.09 -1.92 -7.70
CA ALA A 41 5.66 -0.55 -7.39
C ALA A 41 4.16 -0.49 -7.06
N GLU A 42 3.33 -1.21 -7.79
CA GLU A 42 1.89 -1.35 -7.49
C GLU A 42 1.64 -2.00 -6.13
N ILE A 43 2.36 -3.08 -5.80
CA ILE A 43 2.31 -3.72 -4.47
C ILE A 43 2.73 -2.75 -3.35
N ASN A 44 3.74 -1.91 -3.58
CA ASN A 44 4.16 -0.91 -2.61
C ASN A 44 3.09 0.18 -2.44
N ALA A 45 2.50 0.67 -3.53
CA ALA A 45 1.41 1.64 -3.49
C ALA A 45 0.18 1.08 -2.74
N TRP A 46 -0.16 -0.20 -2.97
CA TRP A 46 -1.18 -0.89 -2.21
C TRP A 46 -0.85 -0.94 -0.71
N ARG A 47 0.37 -1.34 -0.34
CA ARG A 47 0.80 -1.35 1.07
C ARG A 47 0.63 0.03 1.70
N ASP A 48 1.13 1.07 1.03
CA ASP A 48 1.10 2.44 1.55
C ASP A 48 -0.35 2.93 1.73
N ALA A 49 -1.26 2.59 0.80
CA ALA A 49 -2.69 2.87 0.93
C ALA A 49 -3.33 2.12 2.13
N MET A 50 -3.02 0.84 2.31
CA MET A 50 -3.52 0.06 3.45
C MET A 50 -2.96 0.60 4.78
N GLU A 51 -1.69 0.96 4.86
CA GLU A 51 -1.08 1.53 6.06
C GLU A 51 -1.57 2.96 6.38
N ALA A 52 -2.07 3.69 5.38
CA ALA A 52 -2.68 5.01 5.56
C ALA A 52 -4.18 4.95 5.91
N SER A 53 -4.83 3.80 5.71
CA SER A 53 -6.27 3.64 5.91
C SER A 53 -6.66 3.61 7.40
N GLY A 54 -7.91 4.02 7.66
CA GLY A 54 -8.59 3.80 8.93
C GLY A 54 -9.31 2.45 8.93
N TYR A 55 -9.39 1.83 10.10
CA TYR A 55 -10.00 0.51 10.31
C TYR A 55 -10.82 0.51 11.60
N VAL A 56 -11.66 -0.50 11.75
CA VAL A 56 -12.46 -0.70 12.96
C VAL A 56 -12.05 -1.99 13.67
N PHE A 57 -12.01 -1.97 14.99
CA PHE A 57 -11.82 -3.16 15.82
C PHE A 57 -12.83 -3.20 16.97
N GLU A 58 -13.10 -4.39 17.49
CA GLU A 58 -13.97 -4.56 18.65
C GLU A 58 -13.16 -4.58 19.95
N HIS A 59 -13.63 -3.83 20.95
CA HIS A 59 -13.11 -3.86 22.31
C HIS A 59 -14.22 -3.52 23.30
N ARG A 60 -14.36 -4.36 24.33
CA ARG A 60 -15.39 -4.22 25.38
C ARG A 60 -16.81 -4.07 24.82
N GLY A 61 -17.15 -4.87 23.80
CA GLY A 61 -18.48 -4.90 23.19
C GLY A 61 -18.83 -3.66 22.35
N ARG A 62 -17.84 -2.83 22.00
CA ARG A 62 -18.00 -1.66 21.12
C ARG A 62 -16.98 -1.70 20.00
N LYS A 63 -17.30 -1.02 18.90
CA LYS A 63 -16.42 -0.86 17.75
C LYS A 63 -15.72 0.49 17.84
N TRP A 64 -14.43 0.49 17.54
CA TRP A 64 -13.59 1.67 17.67
C TRP A 64 -12.78 1.87 16.40
N ASP A 65 -12.67 3.11 15.96
CA ASP A 65 -11.74 3.47 14.89
C ASP A 65 -10.30 3.40 15.37
N TYR A 66 -9.44 2.86 14.52
CA TYR A 66 -8.00 2.94 14.65
C TYR A 66 -7.35 3.23 13.29
N GLY A 67 -6.18 3.83 13.34
CA GLY A 67 -5.45 4.36 12.20
C GLY A 67 -4.41 5.36 12.71
N LYS A 68 -3.52 5.84 11.86
CA LYS A 68 -2.40 6.71 12.30
C LYS A 68 -2.88 7.91 13.10
N GLU A 69 -3.86 8.65 12.59
CA GLU A 69 -4.39 9.84 13.27
C GLU A 69 -5.16 9.52 14.56
N ALA A 70 -6.04 8.51 14.53
CA ALA A 70 -6.79 8.08 15.70
C ALA A 70 -5.84 7.64 16.82
N MET A 71 -4.77 6.91 16.48
CA MET A 71 -3.75 6.47 17.43
C MET A 71 -2.92 7.62 18.00
N THR A 72 -2.59 8.65 17.20
CA THR A 72 -1.93 9.85 17.73
C THR A 72 -2.78 10.54 18.77
N ARG A 73 -4.07 10.78 18.47
CA ARG A 73 -5.01 11.40 19.42
C ARG A 73 -5.22 10.54 20.66
N LEU A 74 -5.49 9.25 20.47
CA LEU A 74 -5.75 8.31 21.56
C LEU A 74 -4.53 8.15 22.46
N GLY A 75 -3.33 8.13 21.89
CA GLY A 75 -2.07 8.07 22.64
C GLY A 75 -1.85 9.31 23.52
N MET A 76 -2.15 10.51 23.01
CA MET A 76 -2.08 11.75 23.80
C MET A 76 -3.09 11.72 24.95
N SER A 77 -4.34 11.34 24.68
CA SER A 77 -5.39 11.26 25.71
C SER A 77 -5.08 10.18 26.76
N ALA A 78 -4.55 9.03 26.35
CA ALA A 78 -4.11 7.98 27.27
C ALA A 78 -2.89 8.40 28.11
N SER A 79 -2.00 9.25 27.57
CA SER A 79 -0.92 9.86 28.35
C SER A 79 -1.45 10.83 29.40
N ALA A 80 -2.45 11.64 29.06
CA ALA A 80 -3.13 12.52 30.02
C ALA A 80 -3.84 11.72 31.13
N ALA A 81 -4.50 10.62 30.77
CA ALA A 81 -5.08 9.68 31.74
C ALA A 81 -4.03 9.07 32.67
N ARG A 82 -2.90 8.59 32.15
CA ARG A 82 -1.78 8.09 32.97
C ARG A 82 -1.18 9.16 33.88
N GLY A 83 -1.19 10.41 33.45
CA GLY A 83 -0.74 11.55 34.24
C GLY A 83 -1.74 12.05 35.29
N GLY A 84 -2.95 11.47 35.34
CA GLY A 84 -3.99 11.91 36.27
C GLY A 84 -4.59 13.29 35.95
N VAL A 85 -4.44 13.77 34.71
CA VAL A 85 -4.90 15.09 34.26
C VAL A 85 -6.01 14.98 33.20
N LEU A 86 -6.71 13.84 33.16
CA LEU A 86 -7.87 13.67 32.30
C LEU A 86 -9.01 14.58 32.81
N PRO A 87 -9.61 15.43 31.97
CA PRO A 87 -10.72 16.29 32.39
C PRO A 87 -11.92 15.49 32.89
N GLU A 88 -12.68 16.08 33.82
CA GLU A 88 -13.97 15.54 34.24
C GLU A 88 -14.95 15.51 33.05
N GLY A 89 -15.72 14.43 32.92
CA GLY A 89 -16.65 14.25 31.80
C GLY A 89 -15.99 13.92 30.46
N PHE A 90 -14.71 13.56 30.44
CA PHE A 90 -14.02 13.13 29.22
C PHE A 90 -14.75 11.94 28.56
N PHE A 91 -14.82 11.98 27.23
CA PHE A 91 -15.41 10.92 26.42
C PHE A 91 -14.51 10.61 25.22
N TRP A 92 -14.70 9.42 24.66
CA TRP A 92 -14.14 9.05 23.37
C TRP A 92 -15.28 8.63 22.44
N THR A 93 -15.19 9.04 21.17
CA THR A 93 -16.20 8.71 20.17
C THR A 93 -15.93 7.32 19.59
N ASP A 94 -16.94 6.46 19.60
CA ASP A 94 -16.86 5.12 19.00
C ASP A 94 -17.00 5.17 17.45
N ALA A 95 -16.83 4.03 16.78
CA ALA A 95 -16.86 3.97 15.31
C ALA A 95 -18.25 4.28 14.73
N GLU A 96 -19.29 4.25 15.55
CA GLU A 96 -20.65 4.60 15.20
C GLU A 96 -20.98 6.07 15.51
N ASN A 97 -19.99 6.87 15.89
CA ASN A 97 -20.12 8.29 16.28
C ASN A 97 -20.93 8.53 17.57
N ASN A 98 -20.91 7.58 18.51
CA ASN A 98 -21.47 7.80 19.84
C ASN A 98 -20.38 8.28 20.79
N ASP A 99 -20.69 9.31 21.59
CA ASP A 99 -19.82 9.77 22.65
C ASP A 99 -19.91 8.83 23.85
N VAL A 100 -18.81 8.14 24.14
CA VAL A 100 -18.72 7.17 25.24
C VAL A 100 -17.92 7.80 26.38
N PRO A 101 -18.54 8.08 27.53
CA PRO A 101 -17.80 8.52 28.72
C PRO A 101 -16.71 7.53 29.08
N MET A 102 -15.52 8.04 29.43
CA MET A 102 -14.34 7.22 29.70
C MET A 102 -13.73 7.57 31.04
N THR A 103 -13.54 6.57 31.88
CA THR A 103 -12.57 6.65 32.98
C THR A 103 -11.13 6.60 32.44
N ALA A 104 -10.16 7.01 33.27
CA ALA A 104 -8.74 6.92 32.91
C ALA A 104 -8.32 5.48 32.54
N ASP A 105 -8.77 4.49 33.32
CA ASP A 105 -8.45 3.07 33.09
C ASP A 105 -9.10 2.52 31.82
N GLU A 106 -10.32 2.93 31.50
CA GLU A 106 -11.00 2.58 30.25
C GLU A 106 -10.25 3.13 29.04
N LEU A 107 -9.85 4.40 29.08
CA LEU A 107 -9.13 5.04 28.00
C LEU A 107 -7.74 4.44 27.77
N ILE A 108 -7.01 4.12 28.86
CA ILE A 108 -5.72 3.42 28.78
C ILE A 108 -5.92 2.03 28.17
N SER A 109 -6.93 1.29 28.62
CA SER A 109 -7.24 -0.03 28.07
C SER A 109 -7.64 0.02 26.60
N LEU A 110 -8.38 1.05 26.18
CA LEU A 110 -8.73 1.28 24.78
C LEU A 110 -7.48 1.57 23.94
N SER A 111 -6.58 2.44 24.43
CA SER A 111 -5.31 2.75 23.77
C SER A 111 -4.44 1.50 23.58
N ASP A 112 -4.33 0.65 24.59
CA ASP A 112 -3.55 -0.59 24.50
C ASP A 112 -4.18 -1.59 23.51
N ALA A 113 -5.51 -1.68 23.49
CA ALA A 113 -6.23 -2.54 22.56
C ALA A 113 -6.10 -2.06 21.11
N ALA A 114 -6.21 -0.74 20.89
CA ALA A 114 -6.00 -0.12 19.57
C ALA A 114 -4.56 -0.29 19.09
N GLY A 115 -3.57 -0.16 19.98
CA GLY A 115 -2.17 -0.44 19.66
C GLY A 115 -1.94 -1.90 19.23
N LYS A 116 -2.55 -2.86 19.92
CA LYS A 116 -2.52 -4.28 19.51
C LYS A 116 -3.20 -4.50 18.16
N ALA A 117 -4.33 -3.85 17.91
CA ALA A 117 -5.04 -3.94 16.62
C ALA A 117 -4.18 -3.38 15.47
N MET A 118 -3.58 -2.20 15.67
CA MET A 118 -2.68 -1.58 14.69
C MET A 118 -1.46 -2.45 14.39
N PHE A 119 -0.83 -3.03 15.42
CA PHE A 119 0.29 -3.95 15.23
C PHE A 119 -0.10 -5.17 14.40
N ARG A 120 -1.22 -5.83 14.72
CA ARG A 120 -1.70 -7.00 13.98
C ARG A 120 -1.98 -6.65 12.52
N LYS A 121 -2.69 -5.53 12.26
CA LYS A 121 -3.00 -5.09 10.90
C LYS A 121 -1.73 -4.76 10.11
N GLY A 122 -0.75 -4.10 10.73
CA GLY A 122 0.55 -3.85 10.11
C GLY A 122 1.30 -5.13 9.75
N LEU A 123 1.28 -6.13 10.63
CA LEU A 123 1.88 -7.44 10.35
C LEU A 123 1.15 -8.18 9.20
N GLU A 124 -0.18 -8.15 9.20
CA GLU A 124 -1.01 -8.74 8.13
C GLU A 124 -0.64 -8.14 6.77
N ILE A 125 -0.62 -6.80 6.67
CA ILE A 125 -0.24 -6.07 5.45
C ILE A 125 1.19 -6.43 5.02
N HIS A 126 2.14 -6.50 5.96
CA HIS A 126 3.52 -6.86 5.67
C HIS A 126 3.66 -8.29 5.13
N ILE A 127 2.99 -9.27 5.75
CA ILE A 127 2.99 -10.66 5.29
C ILE A 127 2.42 -10.73 3.88
N ARG A 128 1.26 -10.10 3.64
CA ARG A 128 0.61 -10.11 2.33
C ARG A 128 1.46 -9.46 1.25
N GLN A 129 2.12 -8.34 1.57
CA GLN A 129 3.08 -7.72 0.66
C GLN A 129 4.18 -8.71 0.25
N ARG A 130 4.75 -9.44 1.21
CA ARG A 130 5.80 -10.43 0.94
C ARG A 130 5.30 -11.60 0.11
N GLU A 131 4.10 -12.09 0.37
CA GLU A 131 3.46 -13.14 -0.44
C GLU A 131 3.29 -12.71 -1.88
N MET A 132 2.73 -11.51 -2.14
CA MET A 132 2.56 -11.00 -3.49
C MET A 132 3.90 -10.83 -4.22
N LYS A 133 4.91 -10.28 -3.53
CA LYS A 133 6.27 -10.12 -4.12
C LYS A 133 6.93 -11.46 -4.43
N LYS A 134 6.73 -12.48 -3.59
CA LYS A 134 7.22 -13.83 -3.85
C LYS A 134 6.50 -14.46 -5.05
N ALA A 135 5.18 -14.32 -5.12
CA ALA A 135 4.39 -14.86 -6.22
C ALA A 135 4.84 -14.30 -7.58
N ILE A 136 5.04 -12.98 -7.70
CA ILE A 136 5.48 -12.38 -8.98
C ILE A 136 6.95 -12.69 -9.32
N ALA A 137 7.78 -13.02 -8.32
CA ALA A 137 9.16 -13.44 -8.54
C ALA A 137 9.26 -14.85 -9.14
N GLU A 138 8.28 -15.70 -8.89
CA GLU A 138 8.20 -17.08 -9.40
C GLU A 138 7.62 -17.15 -10.83
N LEU A 139 7.04 -16.06 -11.35
CA LEU A 139 6.50 -15.96 -12.70
C LEU A 139 7.60 -15.68 -13.73
N SER A 140 7.46 -16.30 -14.92
CA SER A 140 8.46 -16.25 -16.00
C SER A 140 8.05 -15.42 -17.21
N ASP A 141 6.80 -14.97 -17.29
CA ASP A 141 6.25 -14.22 -18.41
C ASP A 141 5.69 -12.87 -17.94
N SER A 142 5.90 -11.84 -18.75
CA SER A 142 5.57 -10.45 -18.41
C SER A 142 4.07 -10.21 -18.36
N GLU A 143 3.28 -10.85 -19.22
CA GLU A 143 1.83 -10.74 -19.27
C GLU A 143 1.19 -11.23 -17.95
N THR A 144 1.57 -12.41 -17.46
CA THR A 144 1.06 -12.97 -16.20
C THR A 144 1.50 -12.13 -14.99
N ILE A 145 2.73 -11.58 -15.02
CA ILE A 145 3.19 -10.67 -13.96
C ILE A 145 2.31 -9.42 -13.91
N LEU A 146 2.04 -8.81 -15.07
CA LEU A 146 1.21 -7.60 -15.15
C LEU A 146 -0.26 -7.88 -14.81
N ALA A 147 -0.77 -9.08 -15.13
CA ALA A 147 -2.11 -9.54 -14.81
C ALA A 147 -2.28 -9.93 -13.32
N TYR A 148 -1.20 -10.06 -12.55
CA TYR A 148 -1.26 -10.38 -11.12
C TYR A 148 -2.12 -9.36 -10.37
N ARG A 149 -3.12 -9.85 -9.64
CA ARG A 149 -4.04 -9.02 -8.85
C ARG A 149 -3.39 -8.60 -7.54
N VAL A 150 -3.14 -7.30 -7.40
CA VAL A 150 -2.66 -6.71 -6.15
C VAL A 150 -3.83 -6.49 -5.20
N GLY A 151 -3.73 -6.97 -3.97
CA GLY A 151 -4.80 -6.87 -2.99
C GLY A 151 -4.85 -8.04 -2.02
N TRP A 152 -5.97 -8.17 -1.31
CA TRP A 152 -6.30 -9.36 -0.52
C TRP A 152 -6.80 -10.46 -1.44
#